data_AF-A0A3B0ZK84-F1
#
_entry.id   AF-A0A3B0ZK84-F1
#
_cell.length_a   1.000
_cell.length_b   1.000
_cell.length_c   1.000
_cell.angle_alpha   90.00
_cell.angle_beta   90.00
_cell.angle_gamma   90.00
#
_symmetry.space_group_name_H-M   'P 1'
#
loop_
_entity.id
_entity.type
_entity.pdbx_description
1 polymer ?
#
loop_
_entity_poly.entity_id
_entity_poly.type
_entity_poly.pdbx_seq_one_letter_code
_entity_poly.pdbx_strand_id
1 'polypeptide(L)'
;MGRFKAKKPKQGALVKATQPINYDSLPPIFSLEKLQTGKYCLSNLDQENKAMFSDAMFKRKQLTWNEIKRLDRHGLGTEKIPKGRIKTGIPTFITDDVSGFLVFRYHGLRPMVGYRQRNVFFVLWFDYDFSLYDH
;
A
#
# COMPACT_ATOMS: atom_id res chain seq x y z
N MET A 1 -36.36 -26.96 30.72
CA MET A 1 -34.94 -26.88 30.31
C MET A 1 -34.47 -25.43 30.42
N GLY A 2 -33.64 -25.11 31.42
CA GLY A 2 -33.21 -23.73 31.69
C GLY A 2 -32.06 -23.29 30.77
N ARG A 3 -32.21 -22.13 30.12
CA ARG A 3 -31.16 -21.49 29.31
C ARG A 3 -30.11 -20.84 30.23
N PHE A 4 -28.88 -21.33 30.20
CA PHE A 4 -27.73 -20.64 30.80
C PHE A 4 -27.31 -19.46 29.92
N LYS A 5 -27.38 -18.23 30.45
CA LYS A 5 -26.77 -17.04 29.82
C LYS A 5 -25.30 -16.98 30.22
N ALA A 6 -24.39 -17.10 29.26
CA ALA A 6 -22.97 -16.87 29.48
C ALA A 6 -22.73 -15.40 29.89
N LYS A 7 -22.10 -15.19 31.05
CA LYS A 7 -21.68 -13.85 31.48
C LYS A 7 -20.48 -13.40 30.64
N LYS A 8 -20.57 -12.19 30.07
CA LYS A 8 -19.42 -11.55 29.40
C LYS A 8 -18.30 -11.34 30.42
N PRO A 9 -17.04 -11.67 30.10
CA PRO A 9 -15.91 -11.45 30.99
C PRO A 9 -15.76 -9.96 31.28
N LYS A 10 -15.66 -9.59 32.56
CA LYS A 10 -15.33 -8.22 32.99
C LYS A 10 -13.81 -8.14 33.13
N GLN A 11 -13.20 -7.17 32.45
CA GLN A 11 -11.77 -6.92 32.50
C GLN A 11 -11.35 -6.54 33.93
N GLY A 12 -10.33 -7.23 34.46
CA GLY A 12 -9.78 -6.96 35.79
C GLY A 12 -9.00 -5.64 35.83
N ALA A 13 -9.07 -4.93 36.96
CA ALA A 13 -8.54 -3.57 37.14
C ALA A 13 -7.01 -3.44 37.00
N LEU A 14 -6.26 -4.56 36.96
CA LEU A 14 -4.80 -4.56 37.09
C LEU A 14 -4.04 -4.70 35.77
N VAL A 15 -4.72 -4.97 34.65
CA VAL A 15 -4.07 -5.03 33.31
C VAL A 15 -4.96 -4.35 32.29
N LYS A 16 -4.67 -3.10 31.95
CA LYS A 16 -5.21 -2.46 30.75
C LYS A 16 -4.55 -3.14 29.55
N ALA A 17 -5.30 -3.98 28.84
CA ALA A 17 -4.86 -4.49 27.56
C ALA A 17 -4.59 -3.30 26.64
N THR A 18 -3.34 -3.10 26.24
CA THR A 18 -2.99 -2.13 25.21
C THR A 18 -3.64 -2.59 23.92
N GLN A 19 -4.60 -1.81 23.43
CA GLN A 19 -5.23 -2.08 22.14
C GLN A 19 -4.13 -2.08 21.05
N PRO A 20 -4.11 -3.06 20.13
CA PRO A 20 -3.14 -3.06 19.05
C PRO A 20 -3.31 -1.78 18.21
N ILE A 21 -2.19 -1.22 17.75
CA ILE A 21 -2.19 0.00 16.93
C ILE A 21 -3.00 -0.26 15.65
N ASN A 22 -4.01 0.57 15.41
CA ASN A 22 -4.75 0.55 14.16
C ASN A 22 -3.96 1.30 13.08
N TYR A 23 -3.15 0.58 12.30
CA TYR A 23 -2.39 1.20 11.21
C TYR A 23 -3.27 1.79 10.09
N ASP A 24 -4.56 1.45 10.02
CA ASP A 24 -5.48 2.05 9.05
C ASP A 24 -5.86 3.50 9.41
N SER A 25 -5.71 3.91 10.67
CA SER A 25 -5.94 5.30 11.10
C SER A 25 -4.68 6.16 11.02
N LEU A 26 -3.59 5.64 10.45
CA LEU A 26 -2.34 6.37 10.28
C LEU A 26 -2.13 6.72 8.80
N PRO A 27 -1.46 7.85 8.50
CA PRO A 27 -1.02 8.15 7.15
C PRO A 27 0.03 7.16 6.62
N PRO A 28 0.13 6.99 5.29
CA PRO A 28 1.15 6.15 4.69
C PRO A 28 2.54 6.78 4.83
N ILE A 29 3.53 5.94 5.13
CA ILE A 29 4.94 6.24 4.91
C ILE A 29 5.32 5.62 3.57
N PHE A 30 5.83 6.43 2.64
CA PHE A 30 6.33 5.93 1.37
C PHE A 30 7.82 5.58 1.50
N SER A 31 8.17 4.33 1.21
CA SER A 31 9.55 3.84 1.27
C SER A 31 10.03 3.38 -0.10
N LEU A 32 11.24 3.81 -0.46
CA LEU A 32 11.97 3.35 -1.66
C LEU A 32 13.00 2.26 -1.33
N GLU A 33 13.09 1.80 -0.08
CA GLU A 33 14.07 0.79 0.37
C GLU A 33 14.02 -0.50 -0.44
N LYS A 34 12.82 -0.88 -0.93
CA LYS A 34 12.59 -2.11 -1.71
C LYS A 34 12.40 -1.85 -3.21
N LEU A 35 12.69 -0.65 -3.68
CA LEU A 35 12.55 -0.28 -5.08
C LEU A 35 13.47 -1.16 -5.95
N GLN A 36 12.91 -1.78 -6.98
CA GLN A 36 13.67 -2.66 -7.87
C GLN A 36 14.51 -1.84 -8.85
N THR A 37 15.72 -2.33 -9.14
CA THR A 37 16.56 -1.79 -10.21
C THR A 37 16.02 -2.22 -11.59
N GLY A 38 16.52 -1.59 -12.65
CA GLY A 38 16.13 -1.91 -14.03
C GLY A 38 14.96 -1.05 -14.50
N LYS A 39 14.26 -1.51 -15.55
CA LYS A 39 13.31 -0.70 -16.35
C LYS A 39 12.40 0.20 -15.52
N TYR A 40 11.71 -0.36 -14.51
CA TYR A 40 10.72 0.35 -13.71
C TYR A 40 11.28 1.07 -12.47
N CYS A 41 12.59 1.33 -12.42
CA CYS A 41 13.23 2.04 -11.33
C CYS A 41 13.03 3.57 -11.44
N LEU A 42 13.03 4.27 -10.30
CA LEU A 42 13.04 5.73 -10.22
C LEU A 42 14.18 6.35 -11.07
N SER A 43 15.33 5.68 -11.16
CA SER A 43 16.48 6.15 -11.93
C SER A 43 16.18 6.29 -13.42
N ASN A 44 15.26 5.48 -13.96
CA ASN A 44 14.87 5.47 -15.37
C ASN A 44 13.71 6.42 -15.69
N LEU A 45 13.14 7.09 -14.68
CA LEU A 45 12.15 8.12 -14.89
C LEU A 45 12.80 9.42 -15.38
N ASP A 46 12.11 10.14 -16.26
CA ASP A 46 12.45 11.51 -16.60
C ASP A 46 12.21 12.47 -15.42
N GLN A 47 12.59 13.74 -15.61
CA GLN A 47 12.47 14.77 -14.58
C GLN A 47 11.01 15.04 -14.18
N GLU A 48 10.09 15.03 -15.14
CA GLU A 48 8.67 15.28 -14.90
C GLU A 48 8.05 14.19 -14.02
N ASN A 49 8.29 12.92 -14.34
CA ASN A 49 7.80 11.78 -13.57
C ASN A 49 8.36 11.79 -12.13
N LYS A 50 9.63 12.16 -11.94
CA LYS A 50 10.23 12.31 -10.61
C LYS A 50 9.56 13.42 -9.79
N ALA A 51 9.26 14.55 -10.43
CA ALA A 51 8.53 15.64 -9.79
C ALA A 51 7.10 15.21 -9.42
N MET A 52 6.37 14.58 -10.34
CA MET A 52 5.00 14.12 -10.12
C MET A 52 4.90 13.03 -9.06
N PHE A 53 5.89 12.13 -8.98
CA PHE A 53 5.99 11.17 -7.87
C PHE A 53 6.08 11.89 -6.51
N SER A 54 6.90 12.94 -6.43
CA SER A 54 7.05 13.73 -5.19
C SER A 54 5.74 14.41 -4.81
N ASP A 55 5.04 15.01 -5.77
CA ASP A 55 3.72 15.61 -5.57
C ASP A 55 2.66 14.59 -5.14
N ALA A 56 2.70 13.39 -5.74
CA ALA A 56 1.78 12.31 -5.42
C ALA A 56 1.91 11.83 -3.97
N MET A 57 3.13 11.79 -3.42
CA MET A 57 3.35 11.51 -2.01
C MET A 57 2.89 12.68 -1.13
N PHE A 58 3.22 13.92 -1.52
CA PHE A 58 2.84 15.12 -0.75
C PHE A 58 1.31 15.22 -0.58
N LYS A 59 0.55 14.96 -1.66
CA LYS A 59 -0.92 14.98 -1.63
C LYS A 59 -1.53 13.90 -0.72
N ARG A 60 -0.81 12.81 -0.45
CA ARG A 60 -1.28 11.68 0.38
C ARG A 60 -0.76 11.72 1.81
N LYS A 61 0.22 12.57 2.14
CA LYS A 61 0.94 12.54 3.42
C LYS A 61 0.06 12.75 4.67
N GLN A 62 -1.12 13.36 4.52
CA GLN A 62 -2.07 13.59 5.62
C GLN A 62 -3.28 12.65 5.60
N LEU A 63 -3.46 11.91 4.50
CA LEU A 63 -4.58 10.97 4.37
C LEU A 63 -4.24 9.68 5.09
N THR A 64 -5.14 9.21 5.93
CA THR A 64 -5.07 7.88 6.53
C THR A 64 -5.28 6.81 5.46
N TRP A 65 -4.79 5.61 5.73
CA TRP A 65 -5.08 4.45 4.89
C TRP A 65 -6.58 4.20 4.69
N ASN A 66 -7.41 4.45 5.70
CA ASN A 66 -8.87 4.36 5.60
C ASN A 66 -9.47 5.37 4.62
N GLU A 67 -8.97 6.60 4.62
CA GLU A 67 -9.41 7.62 3.65
C GLU A 67 -8.96 7.25 2.24
N ILE A 68 -7.69 6.86 2.08
CA ILE A 68 -7.13 6.43 0.79
C ILE A 68 -7.94 5.29 0.17
N LYS A 69 -8.34 4.29 0.96
CA LYS A 69 -9.15 3.15 0.48
C LYS A 69 -10.54 3.55 -0.03
N ARG A 70 -11.05 4.73 0.34
CA ARG A 70 -12.38 5.24 -0.05
C ARG A 70 -12.33 6.24 -1.20
N LEU A 71 -11.14 6.77 -1.51
CA LEU A 71 -10.96 7.72 -2.61
C LEU A 71 -10.90 6.98 -3.95
N ASP A 72 -11.16 7.72 -5.02
CA ASP A 72 -11.12 7.20 -6.39
C ASP A 72 -9.70 6.68 -6.75
N ARG A 73 -9.64 5.50 -7.38
CA ARG A 73 -8.38 4.82 -7.74
C ARG A 73 -7.56 5.56 -8.80
N HIS A 74 -8.21 6.37 -9.64
CA HIS A 74 -7.53 7.22 -10.62
C HIS A 74 -7.13 8.58 -10.03
N GLY A 75 -7.68 8.94 -8.86
CA GLY A 75 -7.27 10.07 -8.05
C GLY A 75 -6.23 9.70 -6.97
N LEU A 76 -6.54 10.06 -5.71
CA LEU A 76 -5.65 9.84 -4.57
C LEU A 76 -5.79 8.45 -3.93
N GLY A 77 -6.77 7.66 -4.37
CA GLY A 77 -7.01 6.31 -3.87
C GLY A 77 -6.02 5.28 -4.38
N THR A 78 -6.37 4.01 -4.18
CA THR A 78 -5.55 2.85 -4.55
C THR A 78 -6.41 1.73 -5.08
N GLU A 79 -5.80 0.83 -5.85
CA GLU A 79 -6.40 -0.45 -6.24
C GLU A 79 -5.44 -1.60 -5.95
N LYS A 80 -5.96 -2.83 -5.93
CA LYS A 80 -5.17 -4.05 -5.71
C LYS A 80 -5.07 -4.84 -7.01
N ILE A 81 -3.86 -5.24 -7.38
CA ILE A 81 -3.62 -6.15 -8.51
C ILE A 81 -3.09 -7.51 -8.02
N PRO A 82 -3.53 -8.63 -8.61
CA PRO A 82 -2.98 -9.95 -8.28
C PRO A 82 -1.47 -10.07 -8.57
N LYS A 83 -0.74 -10.82 -7.75
CA LYS A 83 0.71 -11.06 -7.93
C LYS A 83 1.03 -11.58 -9.33
N GLY A 84 0.22 -12.50 -9.85
CA GLY A 84 0.40 -13.11 -11.18
C GLY A 84 0.17 -12.20 -12.38
N ARG A 85 -0.25 -10.94 -12.19
CA ARG A 85 -0.39 -9.96 -13.28
C ARG A 85 0.91 -9.23 -13.60
N ILE A 86 1.89 -9.28 -12.70
CA ILE A 86 3.20 -8.67 -12.92
C ILE A 86 3.95 -9.49 -13.96
N LYS A 87 4.38 -8.84 -15.05
CA LYS A 87 5.06 -9.47 -16.18
C LYS A 87 6.58 -9.59 -15.99
N THR A 88 7.12 -8.90 -14.99
CA THR A 88 8.54 -8.99 -14.62
C THR A 88 8.74 -9.99 -13.48
N GLY A 89 10.01 -10.30 -13.17
CA GLY A 89 10.33 -11.16 -12.05
C GLY A 89 9.84 -10.58 -10.72
N ILE A 90 9.16 -11.40 -9.91
CA ILE A 90 8.77 -11.03 -8.55
C ILE A 90 10.03 -11.05 -7.66
N PRO A 91 10.30 -10.02 -6.84
CA PRO A 91 11.47 -10.00 -5.97
C PRO A 91 11.41 -11.14 -4.95
N THR A 92 12.55 -11.77 -4.67
CA THR A 92 12.64 -12.99 -3.85
C THR A 92 12.20 -12.81 -2.40
N PHE A 93 12.21 -11.58 -1.88
CA PHE A 93 11.70 -11.27 -0.54
C PHE A 93 10.17 -11.20 -0.47
N ILE A 94 9.48 -11.22 -1.61
CA ILE A 94 8.02 -11.32 -1.64
C ILE A 94 7.64 -12.79 -1.45
N THR A 95 7.07 -13.07 -0.29
CA THR A 95 6.63 -14.40 0.13
C THR A 95 5.31 -14.80 -0.53
N ASP A 96 4.98 -16.10 -0.47
CA ASP A 96 3.81 -16.65 -1.17
C ASP A 96 2.46 -16.24 -0.56
N ASP A 97 2.43 -15.83 0.70
CA ASP A 97 1.25 -15.25 1.35
C ASP A 97 0.87 -13.87 0.79
N VAL A 98 1.78 -13.20 0.08
CA VAL A 98 1.47 -11.96 -0.62
C VAL A 98 0.65 -12.28 -1.87
N SER A 99 -0.67 -12.13 -1.76
CA SER A 99 -1.61 -12.42 -2.84
C SER A 99 -1.62 -11.37 -3.97
N GLY A 100 -1.08 -10.18 -3.73
CA GLY A 100 -1.10 -9.09 -4.68
C GLY A 100 -0.51 -7.78 -4.15
N PHE A 101 -0.46 -6.79 -5.04
CA PHE A 101 0.18 -5.50 -4.83
C PHE A 101 -0.85 -4.37 -4.80
N LEU A 102 -0.51 -3.27 -4.14
CA LEU A 102 -1.26 -2.02 -4.20
C LEU A 102 -0.69 -1.14 -5.30
N VAL A 103 -1.58 -0.40 -5.95
CA VAL A 103 -1.29 0.50 -7.05
C VAL A 103 -1.76 1.90 -6.68
N PHE A 104 -0.90 2.88 -6.90
CA PHE A 104 -1.23 4.30 -6.77
C PHE A 104 -0.90 5.02 -8.07
N ARG A 105 -1.79 5.89 -8.53
CA ARG A 105 -1.45 6.81 -9.62
C ARG A 105 -0.55 7.92 -9.09
N TYR A 106 0.60 8.11 -9.74
CA TYR A 106 1.58 9.15 -9.37
C TYR A 106 1.69 10.27 -10.42
N HIS A 107 1.40 9.99 -11.69
CA HIS A 107 1.41 10.99 -12.76
C HIS A 107 0.33 10.68 -13.79
N GLY A 108 -0.78 11.41 -13.78
CA GLY A 108 -1.96 11.08 -14.59
C GLY A 108 -2.44 9.66 -14.29
N LEU A 109 -2.38 8.77 -15.28
CA LEU A 109 -2.67 7.34 -15.10
C LEU A 109 -1.44 6.48 -14.81
N ARG A 110 -0.21 7.03 -14.82
CA ARG A 110 1.00 6.23 -14.57
C ARG A 110 1.01 5.72 -13.12
N PRO A 111 1.14 4.40 -12.89
CA PRO A 111 1.12 3.83 -11.56
C PRO A 111 2.50 3.63 -10.96
N MET A 112 2.56 3.77 -9.63
CA MET A 112 3.59 3.16 -8.79
C MET A 112 2.97 1.95 -8.08
N VAL A 113 3.68 0.83 -8.12
CA VAL A 113 3.23 -0.47 -7.64
C VAL A 113 4.10 -0.90 -6.48
N GLY A 114 3.47 -1.45 -5.44
CA GLY A 114 4.18 -1.85 -4.23
C GLY A 114 3.33 -2.68 -3.29
N TYR A 115 3.82 -2.90 -2.08
CA TYR A 115 3.07 -3.58 -1.04
C TYR A 115 3.04 -2.76 0.25
N ARG A 116 2.07 -3.07 1.10
CA ARG A 116 1.89 -2.41 2.38
C ARG A 116 2.28 -3.34 3.51
N GLN A 117 3.05 -2.83 4.45
CA GLN A 117 3.29 -3.44 5.75
C GLN A 117 3.04 -2.41 6.83
N ARG A 118 2.07 -2.66 7.72
CA ARG A 118 1.62 -1.69 8.74
C ARG A 118 1.20 -0.38 8.09
N ASN A 119 1.81 0.76 8.41
CA ASN A 119 1.55 2.04 7.74
C ASN A 119 2.54 2.36 6.61
N VAL A 120 3.52 1.49 6.33
CA VAL A 120 4.51 1.72 5.29
C VAL A 120 4.04 1.12 3.96
N PHE A 121 4.11 1.91 2.89
CA PHE A 121 4.01 1.46 1.51
C PHE A 121 5.42 1.39 0.91
N PHE A 122 5.86 0.18 0.60
CA PHE A 122 7.12 -0.07 -0.08
C PHE A 122 6.88 -0.06 -1.58
N VAL A 123 7.43 0.96 -2.26
CA VAL A 123 7.39 1.04 -3.72
C VAL A 123 8.34 -0.02 -4.28
N LEU A 124 7.86 -0.81 -5.23
CA LEU A 124 8.65 -1.81 -5.95
C LEU A 124 8.97 -1.35 -7.38
N TRP A 125 8.00 -0.71 -8.05
CA TRP A 125 8.10 -0.35 -9.46
C TRP A 125 7.34 0.94 -9.80
N PHE A 126 7.85 1.68 -10.79
CA PHE A 126 7.16 2.77 -11.48
C PHE A 126 6.83 2.32 -12.91
N ASP A 127 5.56 2.07 -13.19
CA ASP A 127 5.10 1.59 -14.49
C ASP A 127 4.78 2.75 -15.44
N TYR A 128 5.81 3.56 -15.72
CA TYR A 128 5.68 4.81 -16.46
C TYR A 128 5.23 4.64 -17.91
N ASP A 129 5.38 3.43 -18.47
CA ASP A 129 5.05 3.07 -19.85
C ASP A 129 3.93 2.03 -19.99
N PHE A 130 3.21 1.73 -18.88
CA PHE A 130 2.06 0.82 -18.85
C PHE A 130 2.37 -0.61 -19.30
N SER A 131 3.61 -1.07 -19.10
CA SER A 131 4.06 -2.39 -19.56
C SER A 131 4.31 -3.39 -18.42
N LEU A 132 4.29 -2.96 -17.15
CA LEU A 132 4.55 -3.83 -16.00
C LEU A 132 3.49 -4.93 -15.82
N TYR A 133 2.23 -4.62 -16.12
CA TYR A 133 1.08 -5.51 -16.07
C TYR A 133 0.02 -5.08 -17.10
N ASP A 134 -1.07 -5.85 -17.28
CA ASP A 134 -2.16 -5.43 -18.16
C ASP A 134 -3.11 -4.44 -17.44
N HIS A 135 -3.22 -3.23 -17.99
CA HIS A 135 -4.07 -2.12 -17.51
C HIS A 135 -5.53 -2.24 -17.92
#